data_AF-A0A7V9MI66-F1
#
_entry.id   AF-A0A7V9MI66-F1
#
_cell.length_a   1.000
_cell.length_b   1.000
_cell.length_c   1.000
_cell.angle_alpha   90.00
_cell.angle_beta   90.00
_cell.angle_gamma   90.00
#
_symmetry.space_group_name_H-M   'P 1'
#
loop_
_entity.id
_entity.type
_entity.pdbx_description
1 polymer ?
#
loop_
_entity_poly.entity_id
_entity_poly.type
_entity_poly.pdbx_seq_one_letter_code
_entity_poly.pdbx_strand_id
1 'polypeptide(L)'
;MRRPPRHPDLSSVLARAREPLLRRFLGLVVERSSMEELAVRPLGERMLDFELLLEAAERETRTLGAARGRTDRPDAATVTRLYPR
;
A
#
# COMPACT_ATOMS: atom_id res chain seq x y z
N MET A 1 10.30 8.10 -28.38
CA MET A 1 10.46 7.25 -27.17
C MET A 1 9.13 7.23 -26.42
N ARG A 2 8.43 6.09 -26.36
CA ARG A 2 7.19 5.94 -25.56
C ARG A 2 7.58 5.73 -24.10
N ARG A 3 7.12 6.61 -23.21
CA ARG A 3 7.25 6.45 -21.75
C ARG A 3 6.53 5.16 -21.34
N PRO A 4 7.12 4.30 -20.49
CA PRO A 4 6.41 3.13 -19.98
C PRO A 4 5.14 3.57 -19.24
N PRO A 5 4.05 2.78 -19.28
CA PRO A 5 2.85 3.10 -18.52
C PRO A 5 3.23 3.24 -17.05
N ARG A 6 2.92 4.40 -16.46
CA ARG A 6 3.08 4.61 -15.03
C ARG A 6 2.19 3.56 -14.35
N HIS A 7 2.80 2.60 -13.66
CA HIS A 7 2.05 1.70 -12.79
C HIS A 7 1.17 2.55 -11.87
N PRO A 8 -0.11 2.19 -11.67
CA PRO A 8 -0.99 2.95 -10.80
C PRO A 8 -0.34 3.04 -9.42
N ASP A 9 -0.37 4.23 -8.83
CA ASP A 9 0.12 4.45 -7.48
C ASP A 9 -0.64 3.51 -6.54
N LEU A 10 0.10 2.55 -5.95
CA LEU A 10 -0.46 1.47 -5.14
C LEU A 10 -1.19 2.04 -3.90
N SER A 11 -0.75 3.19 -3.38
CA SER A 11 -1.45 3.89 -2.30
C SER A 11 -2.86 4.32 -2.74
N SER A 12 -2.99 4.83 -3.97
CA SER A 12 -4.30 5.20 -4.54
C SER A 12 -5.19 3.99 -4.85
N VAL A 13 -4.58 2.87 -5.23
CA VAL A 13 -5.31 1.61 -5.48
C VAL A 13 -5.87 1.06 -4.17
N LEU A 14 -5.07 1.04 -3.11
CA LEU A 14 -5.50 0.61 -1.77
C LEU A 14 -6.61 1.50 -1.24
N ALA A 15 -6.46 2.83 -1.33
CA ALA A 15 -7.49 3.76 -0.88
C ALA A 15 -8.84 3.55 -1.60
N ARG A 16 -8.81 3.29 -2.91
CA ARG A 16 -10.03 2.98 -3.69
C ARG A 16 -10.61 1.60 -3.39
N ALA A 17 -9.77 0.64 -3.02
CA ALA A 17 -10.17 -0.72 -2.70
C ALA A 17 -10.54 -0.93 -1.22
N ARG A 18 -10.37 0.08 -0.36
CA ARG A 18 -10.56 -0.03 1.10
C ARG A 18 -11.90 -0.65 1.48
N GLU A 19 -13.00 -0.09 1.00
CA GLU A 19 -14.35 -0.59 1.33
C GLU A 19 -14.60 -2.03 0.79
N PRO A 20 -14.29 -2.36 -0.48
CA PRO A 20 -14.35 -3.74 -0.96
C PRO A 20 -13.53 -4.74 -0.12
N LEU A 21 -12.32 -4.34 0.31
CA LEU A 21 -11.45 -5.17 1.14
C LEU A 21 -12.04 -5.39 2.53
N LEU A 22 -12.59 -4.35 3.15
CA LEU A 22 -13.28 -4.45 4.44
C LEU A 22 -14.48 -5.39 4.39
N ARG A 23 -15.34 -5.25 3.36
CA ARG A 23 -16.49 -6.13 3.16
C ARG A 23 -16.07 -7.59 2.95
N ARG A 24 -15.02 -7.81 2.16
CA ARG A 24 -14.49 -9.16 1.92
C ARG A 24 -13.89 -9.78 3.18
N PHE A 25 -13.14 -8.99 3.95
CA PHE A 25 -12.59 -9.46 5.23
C PHE A 25 -13.70 -9.80 6.22
N LEU A 26 -14.71 -8.94 6.35
CA LEU A 26 -15.90 -9.21 7.16
C LEU A 26 -16.56 -10.54 6.76
N GLY A 27 -16.80 -10.76 5.47
CA GLY A 27 -17.36 -12.02 4.98
C GLY A 27 -16.51 -13.23 5.37
N LEU A 28 -15.19 -13.14 5.19
CA LEU A 28 -14.25 -14.19 5.57
C LEU A 28 -14.24 -14.48 7.07
N VAL A 29 -14.32 -13.45 7.91
CA VAL A 29 -14.36 -13.63 9.37
C VAL A 29 -15.65 -14.33 9.78
N VAL A 30 -16.79 -13.93 9.22
CA VAL A 30 -18.08 -14.56 9.52
C VAL A 30 -18.12 -16.01 9.02
N GLU A 31 -17.59 -16.29 7.83
CA GLU A 31 -17.57 -17.64 7.25
C GLU A 31 -16.63 -18.60 7.98
N ARG A 32 -15.54 -18.09 8.58
CA ARG A 32 -14.45 -18.92 9.10
C ARG A 32 -14.35 -18.95 10.61
N SER A 33 -14.99 -18.02 11.32
CA SER A 33 -14.96 -17.99 12.78
C SER A 33 -16.16 -18.69 13.38
N SER A 34 -15.90 -19.49 14.41
CA SER A 34 -16.95 -20.04 15.28
C SER A 34 -17.50 -18.96 16.23
N MET A 35 -18.67 -19.22 16.81
CA MET A 35 -19.25 -18.34 17.83
C MET A 35 -18.36 -18.21 19.08
N GLU A 36 -17.66 -19.27 19.47
CA GLU A 36 -16.72 -19.24 20.60
C GLU A 36 -15.52 -18.32 20.31
N GLU A 37 -14.96 -18.39 19.10
CA GLU A 37 -13.87 -17.50 18.68
C GLU A 37 -14.29 -16.03 18.61
N LEU A 38 -15.53 -15.76 18.18
CA LEU A 38 -16.11 -14.42 18.16
C LEU A 38 -16.44 -13.90 19.57
N ALA A 39 -16.74 -14.78 20.52
CA ALA A 39 -16.95 -14.42 21.92
C ALA A 39 -15.63 -14.03 22.61
N VAL A 40 -14.53 -14.73 22.30
CA VAL A 40 -13.19 -14.40 22.83
C VAL A 40 -12.66 -13.11 22.21
N ARG A 41 -12.83 -12.95 20.89
CA ARG A 41 -12.40 -11.74 20.18
C ARG A 41 -13.50 -11.27 19.24
N PRO A 42 -14.26 -10.23 19.64
CA PRO A 42 -15.39 -9.73 18.88
C PRO A 42 -15.01 -9.27 17.48
N LEU A 43 -16.00 -9.32 16.58
CA LEU A 43 -15.85 -8.90 15.19
C LEU A 43 -15.32 -7.46 15.07
N GLY A 44 -15.79 -6.55 15.92
CA GLY A 44 -15.37 -5.14 15.92
C GLY A 44 -13.85 -4.96 16.13
N GLU A 45 -13.26 -5.71 17.06
CA GLU A 45 -11.81 -5.65 17.31
C GLU A 45 -11.00 -6.20 16.13
N ARG A 46 -11.48 -7.28 15.52
CA ARG A 46 -10.85 -7.87 14.33
C ARG A 46 -10.90 -6.91 13.14
N MET A 47 -12.02 -6.21 12.95
CA MET A 47 -12.19 -5.18 11.92
C MET A 47 -11.26 -3.99 12.16
N LEU A 48 -11.16 -3.51 13.40
CA LEU A 48 -10.27 -2.42 13.76
C LEU A 48 -8.80 -2.73 13.42
N ASP A 49 -8.32 -3.92 13.79
CA ASP A 49 -6.95 -4.32 13.49
C ASP A 49 -6.69 -4.44 11.98
N PHE A 50 -7.67 -4.92 11.22
CA PHE A 50 -7.55 -4.98 9.77
C PHE A 50 -7.53 -3.58 9.14
N GLU A 51 -8.32 -2.63 9.66
CA GLU A 51 -8.27 -1.23 9.23
C GLU A 51 -6.90 -0.60 9.50
N LEU A 52 -6.32 -0.83 10.68
CA LEU A 52 -4.99 -0.35 11.03
C LEU A 52 -3.90 -0.92 10.11
N LEU A 53 -4.00 -2.20 9.74
CA LEU A 53 -3.09 -2.83 8.78
C LEU A 53 -3.21 -2.22 7.38
N LEU A 54 -4.43 -1.93 6.93
CA LEU A 54 -4.64 -1.25 5.64
C LEU A 54 -4.04 0.16 5.65
N GLU A 55 -4.23 0.92 6.73
CA GLU A 55 -3.62 2.24 6.86
C GLU A 55 -2.08 2.17 6.87
N ALA A 56 -1.50 1.19 7.55
CA ALA A 56 -0.05 0.99 7.56
C ALA A 56 0.47 0.70 6.15
N ALA A 57 -0.20 -0.19 5.41
CA ALA A 57 0.14 -0.53 4.03
C ALA A 57 0.01 0.69 3.08
N GLU A 58 -1.02 1.52 3.25
CA GLU A 58 -1.18 2.76 2.48
C GLU A 58 -0.04 3.76 2.74
N ARG A 59 0.41 3.89 4.00
CA ARG A 59 1.53 4.76 4.36
C ARG A 59 2.85 4.23 3.80
N GLU A 60 3.12 2.94 3.93
CA GLU A 60 4.34 2.31 3.43
C GLU A 60 4.44 2.37 1.90
N THR A 61 3.34 2.12 1.20
CA THR A 61 3.33 2.23 -0.27
C THR A 61 3.58 3.66 -0.75
N ARG A 62 3.10 4.66 -0.01
CA ARG A 62 3.39 6.08 -0.27
C ARG A 62 4.86 6.42 -0.04
N THR A 63 5.48 5.92 1.03
CA THR A 63 6.91 6.18 1.30
C THR A 63 7.81 5.50 0.28
N LEU A 64 7.50 4.27 -0.12
CA LEU A 64 8.22 3.53 -1.17
C LEU A 64 8.07 4.19 -2.54
N GLY A 65 6.86 4.67 -2.88
CA GLY A 65 6.61 5.47 -4.09
C GLY A 65 7.42 6.78 -4.11
N ALA A 66 7.49 7.47 -2.97
CA ALA A 66 8.28 8.71 -2.81
C ALA A 66 9.81 8.46 -2.84
N ALA A 67 10.28 7.29 -2.42
CA ALA A 67 11.69 6.89 -2.55
C ALA A 67 12.07 6.60 -4.01
N ARG A 68 11.21 5.88 -4.76
CA ARG A 68 11.42 5.57 -6.18
C ARG A 68 11.41 6.80 -7.09
N GLY A 69 10.60 7.81 -6.76
CA GLY A 69 10.57 9.08 -7.51
C GLY A 69 11.83 9.95 -7.35
N ARG A 70 12.65 9.72 -6.31
CA ARG A 70 13.86 10.51 -6.02
C ARG A 70 15.13 10.01 -6.70
N THR A 71 15.17 8.74 -7.12
CA THR A 71 16.36 8.12 -7.75
C THR A 71 16.39 8.25 -9.28
N ASP A 72 15.34 8.82 -9.89
CA ASP A 72 15.17 8.85 -11.36
C ASP A 72 15.63 10.17 -12.03
N ARG A 73 16.33 11.03 -11.28
CA ARG A 73 16.98 12.22 -11.84
C ARG A 73 18.48 12.19 -11.48
N PRO A 74 19.33 11.55 -12.29
CA PRO A 74 20.74 11.89 -12.25
C PRO A 74 20.85 13.36 -12.60
N ASP A 75 21.38 14.16 -11.68
CA ASP A 75 21.64 15.56 -11.92
C ASP A 75 22.64 15.65 -13.08
N ALA A 76 22.29 16.40 -14.13
CA ALA A 76 23.13 16.56 -15.32
C ALA A 76 24.50 17.17 -14.98
N ALA A 77 24.65 17.72 -13.77
CA ALA A 77 25.89 18.23 -13.22
C ALA A 77 26.93 17.15 -12.85
N THR A 78 26.53 15.88 -12.66
CA THR A 78 27.47 14.82 -12.25
C THR A 78 28.23 14.18 -13.42
N VAL A 79 27.68 14.25 -14.65
CA VAL A 79 28.29 13.57 -15.81
C VAL A 79 29.48 14.35 -16.39
N THR A 80 29.57 15.67 -16.16
CA THR A 80 30.63 16.51 -16.74
C THR A 80 31.95 16.49 -15.95
N ARG A 81 32.01 15.87 -14.76
CA ARG A 81 33.24 15.83 -13.94
C ARG A 81 34.15 14.62 -14.17
N LEU A 82 33.77 13.66 -15.01
CA LEU A 82 34.57 12.43 -15.21
C LEU A 82 35.38 12.36 -16.52
N TYR A 83 35.28 13.35 -17.41
CA TYR A 83 36.16 13.46 -18.58
C TYR A 83 36.55 14.91 -18.87
N PRO A 84 37.63 15.43 -18.24
CA PRO A 84 38.29 16.60 -18.78
C PRO A 84 38.91 16.23 -20.13
N ARG A 85 38.65 17.04 -21.16
CA ARG A 85 39.40 17.02 -22.41
C ARG A 85 40.80 17.57 -22.21
#